data_AF-A0A442EL14-F1
#
_entry.id   AF-A0A442EL14-F1
#
_cell.length_a   1.000
_cell.length_b   1.000
_cell.length_c   1.000
_cell.angle_alpha   90.00
_cell.angle_beta   90.00
_cell.angle_gamma   90.00
#
_symmetry.space_group_name_H-M   'P 1'
#
loop_
_entity.id
_entity.type
_entity.pdbx_description
1 polymer ?
#
loop_
_entity_poly.entity_id
_entity_poly.type
_entity_poly.pdbx_seq_one_letter_code
_entity_poly.pdbx_strand_id
1 'polypeptide(L)'
;MAALFGLYPFLLKLYADVGYQGPGFQEGLKKATTQVHVEIVTRSDQAKGLRRAAPALGGGVHLRRRGRCRLAKDRECLNVKALAFVKLASIRLMIRRLHNWSLLVTLASSATFIVDTIVQIYFIPLR
;
A
#
# COMPACT_ATOMS: atom_id res chain seq x y z
N MET A 1 -5.22 4.29 34.20
CA MET A 1 -3.87 4.09 33.64
C MET A 1 -2.91 3.27 34.52
N ALA A 2 -3.21 3.00 35.80
CA ALA A 2 -2.27 2.29 36.68
C ALA A 2 -2.15 0.77 36.47
N ALA A 3 -3.20 0.11 35.94
CA ALA A 3 -3.21 -1.36 35.84
C ALA A 3 -2.27 -1.92 34.77
N LEU A 4 -2.09 -1.22 33.65
CA LEU A 4 -1.34 -1.74 32.50
C LEU A 4 0.18 -1.72 32.74
N PHE A 5 0.69 -0.63 33.33
CA PHE A 5 2.12 -0.51 33.67
C PHE A 5 2.51 -1.31 34.93
N GLY A 6 1.57 -1.59 35.83
CA GLY A 6 1.81 -2.47 36.98
C GLY A 6 1.93 -3.94 36.60
N LEU A 7 1.16 -4.41 35.60
CA LEU A 7 1.20 -5.80 35.14
C LEU A 7 2.39 -6.10 34.22
N TYR A 8 2.87 -5.08 33.49
CA TYR A 8 3.92 -5.22 32.50
C TYR A 8 4.99 -4.14 32.66
N PRO A 9 5.94 -4.32 33.62
CA PRO A 9 6.95 -3.32 33.93
C PRO A 9 7.94 -3.07 32.78
N PHE A 10 8.01 -3.96 31.78
CA PHE A 10 8.86 -3.75 30.61
C PHE A 10 8.35 -2.63 29.67
N LEU A 11 7.05 -2.28 29.71
CA LEU A 11 6.52 -1.16 28.92
C LEU A 11 6.93 0.21 29.47
N LEU A 12 7.51 0.26 30.68
CA LEU A 12 8.08 1.49 31.22
C LEU A 12 9.37 1.90 30.50
N LYS A 13 9.97 1.00 29.71
CA LYS A 13 11.16 1.30 28.91
C LYS A 13 10.76 1.55 27.46
N LEU A 14 10.76 2.82 27.06
CA LEU A 14 10.49 3.21 25.68
C LEU A 14 11.82 3.37 24.93
N TYR A 15 12.02 2.54 23.92
CA TYR A 15 13.15 2.68 23.00
C TYR A 15 12.81 3.67 21.89
N ALA A 16 13.53 4.79 21.85
CA ALA A 16 13.35 5.83 20.84
C ALA A 16 14.63 6.03 20.03
N ASP A 17 14.49 6.26 18.73
CA ASP A 17 15.60 6.64 17.84
C ASP A 17 16.11 8.06 18.17
N VAL A 18 17.36 8.37 17.80
CA VAL A 18 18.02 9.67 18.03
C VAL A 18 17.18 10.89 17.59
N GLY A 19 16.33 10.73 16.57
CA GLY A 19 15.45 11.80 16.07
C GLY A 19 14.40 12.27 17.07
N TYR A 20 14.15 11.52 18.14
CA TYR A 20 13.18 11.83 19.19
C TYR A 20 13.81 12.52 20.40
N GLN A 21 15.07 12.97 20.34
CA GLN A 21 15.74 13.69 21.42
C GLN A 21 15.22 15.14 21.63
N GLY A 22 14.26 15.61 20.83
CA GLY A 22 13.78 16.99 20.87
C GLY A 22 13.03 17.35 22.16
N PRO A 23 13.10 18.63 22.60
CA PRO A 23 12.46 19.08 23.84
C PRO A 23 10.93 18.90 23.83
N GLY A 24 10.29 19.08 22.67
CA GLY A 24 8.84 18.88 22.52
C GLY A 24 8.39 17.43 22.72
N PHE A 25 9.25 16.45 22.41
CA PHE A 25 8.95 15.04 22.65
C PHE A 25 9.01 14.72 24.15
N GLN A 26 10.01 15.25 24.86
CA GLN A 26 10.12 15.08 26.30
C GLN A 26 8.96 15.75 27.06
N GLU A 27 8.51 16.92 26.62
CA GLU A 27 7.33 17.58 27.19
C GLU A 27 6.04 16.80 26.93
N GLY A 28 5.87 16.28 25.71
CA GLY A 28 4.74 15.42 25.37
C GLY A 28 4.70 14.13 26.21
N LEU A 29 5.87 13.51 26.41
CA LEU A 29 5.99 12.32 27.26
C LEU A 29 5.66 12.62 28.73
N LYS A 30 6.17 13.73 29.28
CA LYS A 30 5.85 14.15 30.66
C LYS A 30 4.35 14.38 30.86
N LYS A 31 3.66 14.91 29.84
CA LYS A 31 2.20 15.09 29.85
C LYS A 31 1.44 13.77 29.76
N ALA A 32 1.92 12.83 28.94
CA ALA A 32 1.26 11.56 28.69
C ALA A 32 1.46 10.56 29.83
N THR A 33 2.68 10.44 30.38
CA THR A 33 2.99 9.50 31.47
C THR A 33 4.25 9.93 32.21
N THR A 34 4.14 10.19 33.51
CA THR A 34 5.27 10.62 34.36
C THR A 34 6.26 9.48 34.67
N GLN A 35 5.86 8.22 34.48
CA GLN A 35 6.61 7.04 34.94
C GLN A 35 7.46 6.34 33.85
N VAL A 36 7.38 6.76 32.58
CA VAL A 36 8.09 6.08 31.48
C VAL A 36 9.53 6.57 31.37
N HIS A 37 10.48 5.65 31.46
CA HIS A 37 11.90 5.88 31.26
C HIS A 37 12.24 5.68 29.77
N VAL A 38 12.70 6.74 29.11
CA VAL A 38 13.09 6.67 27.70
C VAL A 38 14.57 6.37 27.58
N GLU A 39 14.89 5.23 26.97
CA GLU A 39 16.26 4.87 26.61
C GLU A 39 16.44 5.15 25.11
N ILE A 40 17.23 6.18 24.80
CA ILE A 40 17.55 6.52 23.41
C ILE A 40 18.62 5.54 22.92
N VAL A 41 18.21 4.62 22.03
CA VAL A 41 19.12 3.61 21.50
C VAL A 41 19.82 4.19 20.27
N THR A 42 20.99 4.77 20.50
CA THR A 42 21.88 5.17 19.42
C THR A 42 22.60 3.94 18.87
N ARG A 43 22.45 3.67 17.57
CA ARG A 43 23.27 2.67 16.87
C ARG A 43 24.70 3.20 16.72
N SER A 44 25.52 2.98 17.75
CA SER A 44 26.98 2.92 17.71
C SER A 44 27.69 3.84 16.71
N ASP A 45 28.16 5.00 17.18
CA ASP A 45 29.26 5.76 16.57
C ASP A 45 30.63 5.08 16.80
N GLN A 46 30.70 3.74 16.89
CA GLN A 46 31.98 3.03 16.85
C GLN A 46 32.48 2.87 15.41
N ALA A 47 32.67 3.99 14.72
CA ALA A 47 33.71 4.08 13.70
C ALA A 47 34.98 4.60 14.39
N LYS A 48 35.64 3.73 15.17
CA LYS A 48 37.07 3.89 15.49
C LYS A 48 37.83 3.84 14.16
N GLY A 49 38.07 4.99 13.53
CA GLY A 49 38.88 5.07 12.31
C GLY A 49 38.63 6.21 11.33
N LEU A 50 37.66 7.12 11.55
CA LEU A 50 37.51 8.25 10.63
C LEU A 50 38.47 9.39 11.01
N ARG A 51 39.69 9.27 10.47
CA ARG A 51 40.63 10.40 10.25
C ARG A 51 39.82 11.58 9.72
N ARG A 52 39.94 12.75 10.38
CA ARG A 52 39.28 14.01 10.03
C ARG A 52 39.20 14.16 8.51
N ALA A 53 38.01 13.96 7.95
CA ALA A 53 37.71 14.35 6.59
C ALA A 53 37.71 15.88 6.55
N ALA A 54 38.42 16.43 5.56
CA ALA A 54 38.54 17.85 5.29
C ALA A 54 37.16 18.55 5.26
N PRO A 55 37.11 19.89 5.47
CA PRO A 55 35.86 20.64 5.53
C PRO A 55 34.98 20.31 4.33
N ALA A 56 33.74 19.92 4.59
CA ALA A 56 32.79 19.47 3.58
C ALA A 56 32.65 20.53 2.48
N LEU A 57 33.10 20.18 1.26
CA LEU A 57 32.58 20.79 0.05
C LEU A 57 31.04 20.70 0.08
N GLY A 58 30.37 21.79 -0.29
CA GLY A 58 28.91 22.00 -0.23
C GLY A 58 28.03 21.08 -1.08
N GLY A 59 28.32 19.78 -1.18
CA GLY A 59 27.55 18.78 -1.93
C GLY A 59 26.51 18.01 -1.12
N GLY A 60 26.57 18.05 0.22
CA GLY A 60 25.68 17.26 1.09
C GLY A 60 24.20 17.68 0.98
N VAL A 61 23.93 18.97 0.79
CA VAL A 61 22.56 19.49 0.61
C VAL A 61 22.00 19.10 -0.76
N HIS A 62 22.81 19.12 -1.81
CA HIS A 62 22.39 18.73 -3.16
C HIS A 62 22.11 17.23 -3.29
N LEU A 63 22.95 16.37 -2.70
CA LEU A 63 22.70 14.92 -2.66
C LEU A 63 21.48 14.58 -1.80
N ARG A 64 21.33 15.21 -0.63
CA ARG A 64 20.14 15.06 0.24
C ARG A 64 18.87 15.55 -0.44
N ARG A 65 18.92 16.60 -1.28
CA ARG A 65 17.78 17.07 -2.08
C ARG A 65 17.48 16.12 -3.24
N ARG A 66 18.50 15.64 -3.97
CA ARG A 66 18.32 14.65 -5.05
C ARG A 66 17.71 13.33 -4.54
N GLY A 67 18.10 12.87 -3.35
CA GLY A 67 17.48 11.71 -2.69
C GLY A 67 15.98 11.93 -2.39
N ARG A 68 15.59 13.14 -1.97
CA ARG A 68 14.18 13.50 -1.73
C ARG A 68 13.36 13.62 -3.03
N CYS A 69 13.93 14.19 -4.09
CA CYS A 69 13.25 14.31 -5.38
C CYS A 69 13.08 12.95 -6.08
N ARG A 70 14.00 11.99 -5.90
CA ARG A 70 13.83 10.61 -6.38
C ARG A 70 12.61 9.94 -5.73
N LEU A 71 12.48 10.01 -4.41
CA LEU A 71 11.34 9.44 -3.69
C LEU A 71 9.99 10.04 -4.13
N ALA A 72 9.95 11.34 -4.43
CA ALA A 72 8.77 11.99 -4.98
C ALA A 72 8.43 11.46 -6.39
N LYS A 73 9.45 11.31 -7.26
CA LYS A 73 9.27 10.73 -8.60
C LYS A 73 8.83 9.27 -8.56
N ASP A 74 9.39 8.49 -7.63
CA ASP A 74 9.02 7.09 -7.43
C ASP A 74 7.56 6.97 -6.98
N ARG A 75 7.07 7.91 -6.15
CA ARG A 75 5.65 8.01 -5.78
C ARG A 75 4.74 8.39 -6.94
N GLU A 76 5.14 9.34 -7.78
CA GLU A 76 4.39 9.67 -9.01
C GLU A 76 4.29 8.45 -9.93
N CYS A 77 5.39 7.71 -10.12
CA CYS A 77 5.42 6.49 -10.91
C CYS A 77 4.53 5.38 -10.31
N LEU A 78 4.42 5.30 -8.97
CA LEU A 78 3.51 4.36 -8.30
C LEU A 78 2.04 4.66 -8.64
N ASN A 79 1.65 5.93 -8.63
CA ASN A 79 0.29 6.36 -8.97
C ASN A 79 -0.05 6.09 -10.45
N VAL A 80 0.89 6.34 -11.36
CA VAL A 80 0.69 6.05 -12.80
C VAL A 80 0.54 4.54 -13.03
N LYS A 81 1.33 3.71 -12.34
CA LYS A 81 1.19 2.24 -12.39
C LYS A 81 -0.15 1.79 -11.81
N ALA A 82 -0.57 2.34 -10.68
CA ALA A 82 -1.88 2.03 -10.08
C ALA A 82 -3.05 2.37 -11.03
N LEU A 83 -3.01 3.54 -11.69
CA LEU A 83 -4.01 3.92 -12.69
C LEU A 83 -4.04 2.96 -13.89
N ALA A 84 -2.88 2.49 -14.34
CA ALA A 84 -2.79 1.49 -15.41
C ALA A 84 -3.44 0.16 -15.01
N PHE A 85 -3.25 -0.31 -13.77
CA PHE A 85 -3.90 -1.51 -13.26
C PHE A 85 -5.43 -1.36 -13.15
N VAL A 86 -5.92 -0.20 -12.71
CA VAL A 86 -7.38 0.08 -12.65
C VAL A 86 -7.98 0.06 -14.06
N LYS A 87 -7.31 0.66 -15.05
CA LYS A 87 -7.75 0.63 -16.45
C LYS A 87 -7.73 -0.79 -17.04
N LEU A 88 -6.70 -1.59 -16.73
CA LEU A 88 -6.64 -2.98 -17.15
C LEU A 88 -7.78 -3.81 -16.53
N ALA A 89 -8.07 -3.59 -15.24
CA ALA A 89 -9.16 -4.25 -14.54
C ALA A 89 -10.53 -3.90 -15.13
N SER A 90 -10.77 -2.62 -15.46
CA SER A 90 -12.03 -2.20 -16.09
C SER A 90 -12.21 -2.79 -17.49
N ILE A 91 -11.15 -2.82 -18.31
CA ILE A 91 -11.17 -3.47 -19.64
C ILE A 91 -11.46 -4.97 -19.50
N ARG A 92 -10.77 -5.66 -18.58
CA ARG A 92 -10.97 -7.11 -18.35
C ARG A 92 -12.40 -7.42 -17.90
N LEU A 93 -13.01 -6.54 -17.09
CA LEU A 93 -14.40 -6.68 -16.67
C LEU A 93 -15.38 -6.44 -17.84
N MET A 94 -15.13 -5.44 -18.69
CA MET A 94 -15.94 -5.20 -19.89
C MET A 94 -15.90 -6.39 -20.86
N ILE A 95 -14.71 -6.97 -21.10
CA ILE A 95 -14.57 -8.15 -21.96
C ILE A 95 -15.34 -9.35 -21.41
N ARG A 96 -15.27 -9.59 -20.08
CA ARG A 96 -16.04 -10.67 -19.43
C ARG A 96 -17.55 -10.46 -19.58
N ARG A 97 -18.04 -9.23 -19.45
CA ARG A 97 -19.45 -8.92 -19.65
C ARG A 97 -19.90 -9.15 -21.08
N LEU A 98 -19.12 -8.72 -22.07
CA LEU A 98 -19.42 -8.95 -23.49
C LEU A 98 -19.41 -10.43 -23.85
N HIS A 99 -18.43 -11.20 -23.37
CA HIS A 99 -18.36 -12.64 -23.60
C HIS A 99 -19.56 -13.39 -23.01
N ASN A 100 -19.96 -13.04 -21.77
CA ASN A 100 -21.14 -13.64 -21.15
C ASN A 100 -22.43 -13.23 -21.87
N TRP A 101 -22.52 -12.00 -22.37
CA TRP A 101 -23.66 -11.54 -23.15
C TRP A 101 -23.76 -12.27 -24.50
N SER A 102 -22.65 -12.45 -25.21
CA SER A 102 -22.64 -13.22 -26.46
C SER A 102 -23.03 -14.67 -26.23
N LEU A 103 -22.56 -15.31 -25.15
CA LEU A 103 -22.95 -16.68 -24.81
C LEU A 103 -24.45 -16.79 -24.51
N LEU A 104 -25.01 -15.85 -23.75
CA LEU A 104 -26.45 -15.82 -23.45
C LEU A 104 -27.29 -15.61 -24.70
N VAL A 105 -26.88 -14.71 -25.59
CA VAL A 105 -27.58 -14.47 -26.86
C VAL A 105 -27.51 -15.71 -27.77
N THR A 106 -26.35 -16.35 -27.90
CA THR A 106 -26.21 -17.58 -28.70
C THR A 106 -27.03 -18.73 -28.13
N LEU A 107 -27.07 -18.90 -26.81
CA LEU A 107 -27.90 -19.92 -26.14
C LEU A 107 -29.40 -19.62 -26.28
N ALA A 108 -29.81 -18.36 -26.23
CA ALA A 108 -31.20 -17.97 -26.44
C ALA A 108 -31.62 -18.18 -27.90
N SER A 109 -30.79 -17.82 -28.87
CA SER A 109 -31.06 -18.04 -30.29
C SER A 109 -31.08 -19.52 -30.67
N SER A 110 -30.23 -20.36 -30.08
CA SER A 110 -30.29 -21.81 -30.31
C SER A 110 -31.51 -22.44 -29.66
N ALA A 111 -31.91 -21.98 -28.46
CA ALA A 111 -33.14 -22.44 -27.81
C ALA A 111 -34.39 -22.07 -28.63
N THR A 112 -34.50 -20.86 -29.16
CA THR A 112 -35.62 -20.48 -30.04
C THR A 112 -35.63 -21.31 -31.32
N PHE A 113 -34.45 -21.58 -31.91
CA PHE A 113 -34.35 -22.41 -33.12
C PHE A 113 -34.80 -23.85 -32.87
N ILE A 114 -34.46 -24.43 -31.71
CA ILE A 114 -34.91 -25.77 -31.32
C ILE A 114 -36.42 -25.80 -31.09
N VAL A 115 -36.99 -24.79 -30.43
CA VAL A 115 -38.43 -24.73 -30.17
C VAL A 115 -39.21 -24.55 -31.49
N ASP A 116 -38.75 -23.69 -32.39
CA ASP A 116 -39.36 -23.52 -33.72
C ASP A 116 -39.25 -24.80 -34.57
N THR A 117 -38.12 -25.52 -34.49
CA THR A 117 -37.95 -26.79 -35.19
C THR A 117 -38.85 -27.89 -34.62
N ILE A 118 -39.01 -27.97 -33.30
CA ILE A 118 -39.92 -28.91 -32.63
C ILE A 118 -41.37 -28.59 -33.02
N VAL A 119 -41.80 -27.32 -32.97
CA VAL A 119 -43.15 -26.93 -33.39
C VAL A 119 -43.39 -27.29 -34.85
N GLN A 120 -42.40 -27.07 -35.74
CA GLN A 120 -42.53 -27.46 -37.15
C GLN A 120 -42.63 -29.00 -37.31
N ILE A 121 -41.85 -29.79 -36.57
CA ILE A 121 -41.90 -31.26 -36.64
C ILE A 121 -43.22 -31.83 -36.11
N TYR A 122 -43.73 -31.30 -35.00
CA TYR A 122 -44.99 -31.77 -34.39
C TYR A 122 -46.24 -31.19 -35.05
N PHE A 123 -46.11 -30.10 -35.83
CA PHE A 123 -47.21 -29.40 -36.50
C PHE A 123 -47.13 -29.48 -38.04
N ILE A 124 -46.35 -30.40 -38.62
CA ILE A 124 -46.54 -30.82 -40.02
C ILE A 124 -47.86 -31.59 -40.08
N PRO A 125 -48.89 -31.09 -40.79
CA PRO A 125 -50.13 -31.82 -40.93
C PRO A 125 -49.85 -33.07 -41.78
N LEU A 126 -50.11 -34.25 -41.21
CA LEU A 126 -50.35 -35.44 -42.02
C LEU A 126 -51.49 -35.11 -42.98
N ARG A 127 -51.17 -34.88 -44.23
CA ARG A 127 -52.12 -34.83 -45.35
C ARG A 127 -51.69 -35.84 -46.39
#